data_AF-A0A1A0R0Q7-F1
#
_entry.id   AF-A0A1A0R0Q7-F1
#
_cell.length_a   1.000
_cell.length_b   1.000
_cell.length_c   1.000
_cell.angle_alpha   90.00
_cell.angle_beta   90.00
_cell.angle_gamma   90.00
#
_symmetry.space_group_name_H-M   'P 1'
#
loop_
_entity.id
_entity.type
_entity.pdbx_description
1 polymer ?
#
loop_
_entity_poly.entity_id
_entity_poly.type
_entity_poly.pdbx_seq_one_letter_code
_entity_poly.pdbx_strand_id
1 'polypeptide(L)'
;MTSLEWRAGLSAYEQRAIREVIDAATAADGVAPVGDQVLRELPHDRTRHLLAVEDGEIVGYLNLTTQPAMAELVVHPAARRRGIGSQMARTGLTAGGAGTRIWAHGNLAPARATAAALSLVVVRELLQMRRPLTGLPPVTIPEGVRFATYSGPADDAELLRVNNAAFDWHPEQGGWTESDVAERRAEPWFDPAGLFLAFDDRTGALLGFHWTKIHDADLGEVYVVGVDPAAQGRGLGGALTLIGLHHLAERLSDSSQPTVMLYVEADNSAAVKTYQRLGFEIFAVDAAYAADQ
;
A
#
# COMPACT_ATOMS: atom_id res chain seq x y z
N MET A 1 11.33 8.80 32.17
CA MET A 1 10.83 7.39 32.14
C MET A 1 9.73 7.36 31.11
N THR A 2 9.81 6.47 30.11
CA THR A 2 8.82 6.41 29.05
C THR A 2 7.52 5.77 29.56
N SER A 3 6.38 6.44 29.44
CA SER A 3 5.05 5.87 29.65
C SER A 3 4.46 5.39 28.32
N LEU A 4 3.65 4.33 28.36
CA LEU A 4 2.88 3.85 27.21
C LEU A 4 1.38 4.04 27.48
N GLU A 5 0.70 4.76 26.60
CA GLU A 5 -0.69 5.17 26.80
C GLU A 5 -1.56 4.85 25.59
N TRP A 6 -2.62 4.07 25.79
CA TRP A 6 -3.64 3.85 24.77
C TRP A 6 -4.57 5.06 24.67
N ARG A 7 -4.93 5.42 23.44
CA ARG A 7 -5.91 6.44 23.08
C ARG A 7 -6.94 5.83 22.11
N ALA A 8 -8.21 6.18 22.33
CA ALA A 8 -9.30 5.84 21.40
C ALA A 8 -9.48 6.90 20.30
N GLY A 9 -9.05 8.13 20.55
CA GLY A 9 -8.98 9.22 19.58
C GLY A 9 -7.84 10.16 19.95
N LEU A 10 -7.36 10.92 18.96
CA LEU A 10 -6.19 11.77 19.09
C LEU A 10 -6.58 13.25 19.01
N SER A 11 -6.04 14.05 19.93
CA SER A 11 -6.14 15.51 19.86
C SER A 11 -5.37 16.07 18.66
N ALA A 12 -5.70 17.29 18.23
CA ALA A 12 -4.99 17.96 17.13
C ALA A 12 -3.49 18.17 17.42
N TYR A 13 -3.11 18.24 18.71
CA TYR A 13 -1.70 18.26 19.12
C TYR A 13 -1.05 16.89 18.94
N GLU A 14 -1.65 15.82 19.45
CA GLU A 14 -1.12 14.45 19.31
C GLU A 14 -1.01 14.07 17.83
N GLN A 15 -2.01 14.36 16.99
CA GLN A 15 -1.95 14.09 15.55
C GLN A 15 -0.76 14.78 14.87
N ARG A 16 -0.46 16.02 15.26
CA ARG A 16 0.69 16.77 14.73
C ARG A 16 2.02 16.18 15.19
N ALA A 17 2.17 15.93 16.49
CA ALA A 17 3.38 15.35 17.05
C ALA A 17 3.66 13.94 16.51
N ILE A 18 2.62 13.13 16.25
CA ILE A 18 2.76 11.83 15.58
C ILE A 18 3.28 12.00 14.16
N ARG A 19 2.75 12.95 13.38
CA ARG A 19 3.25 13.26 12.04
C ARG A 19 4.72 13.70 12.08
N GLU A 20 5.10 14.54 13.05
CA GLU A 20 6.49 14.96 13.23
C GLU A 20 7.44 13.77 13.53
N VAL A 21 7.01 12.80 14.34
CA VAL A 21 7.78 11.57 14.60
C VAL A 21 7.91 10.71 13.33
N ILE A 22 6.82 10.59 12.55
CA ILE A 22 6.80 9.86 11.28
C ILE A 22 7.72 10.53 10.26
N ASP A 23 7.66 11.85 10.12
CA ASP A 23 8.49 12.62 9.20
C ASP A 23 9.97 12.52 9.58
N ALA A 24 10.30 12.64 10.87
CA ALA A 24 11.67 12.49 11.37
C ALA A 24 12.22 11.08 11.10
N ALA A 25 11.41 10.04 11.31
CA ALA A 25 11.80 8.66 11.00
C ALA A 25 11.94 8.44 9.48
N THR A 26 11.02 8.97 8.67
CA THR A 26 11.08 8.89 7.21
C THR A 26 12.37 9.52 6.67
N ALA A 27 12.71 10.72 7.16
CA ALA A 27 13.93 11.41 6.77
C ALA A 27 15.21 10.65 7.18
N ALA A 28 15.19 9.97 8.33
CA ALA A 28 16.33 9.20 8.81
C ALA A 28 16.49 7.84 8.11
N ASP A 29 15.38 7.18 7.76
CA ASP A 29 15.37 5.81 7.25
C ASP A 29 15.25 5.73 5.71
N GLY A 30 14.81 6.81 5.06
CA GLY A 30 14.53 6.85 3.63
C GLY A 30 13.26 6.09 3.21
N VAL A 31 12.48 5.60 4.18
CA VAL A 31 11.24 4.85 4.00
C VAL A 31 10.23 5.32 5.04
N ALA A 32 8.98 5.54 4.64
CA ALA A 32 7.92 5.88 5.58
C ALA A 32 7.69 4.72 6.57
N PRO A 33 7.66 4.96 7.88
CA PRO A 33 7.56 3.90 8.88
C PRO A 33 6.13 3.37 9.07
N VAL A 34 5.14 4.02 8.46
CA VAL A 34 3.72 3.62 8.44
C VAL A 34 3.12 3.93 7.06
N GLY A 35 2.05 3.23 6.66
CA GLY A 35 1.34 3.43 5.41
C GLY A 35 0.33 4.58 5.42
N ASP A 36 -0.15 4.97 4.23
CA ASP A 36 -1.14 6.05 4.03
C ASP A 36 -2.41 5.85 4.87
N GLN A 37 -2.85 4.60 5.06
CA GLN A 37 -4.02 4.28 5.87
C GLN A 37 -3.85 4.79 7.31
N VAL A 38 -2.69 4.56 7.93
CA VAL A 38 -2.43 5.01 9.31
C VAL A 38 -2.55 6.53 9.43
N LEU A 39 -2.08 7.28 8.42
CA LEU A 39 -2.18 8.73 8.39
C LEU A 39 -3.63 9.22 8.23
N ARG A 40 -4.46 8.49 7.47
CA ARG A 40 -5.91 8.72 7.34
C ARG A 40 -6.67 8.41 8.61
N GLU A 41 -6.23 7.43 9.40
CA GLU A 41 -6.89 7.07 10.66
C GLU A 41 -6.61 8.06 11.81
N LEU A 42 -5.57 8.90 11.72
CA LEU A 42 -5.25 9.88 12.78
C LEU A 42 -6.42 10.78 13.23
N PRO A 43 -7.26 11.33 12.34
CA PRO A 43 -8.44 12.12 12.73
C PRO A 43 -9.67 11.30 13.12
N HIS A 44 -9.61 9.96 13.08
CA HIS A 44 -10.73 9.07 13.33
C HIS A 44 -10.53 8.23 14.60
N ASP A 45 -11.61 7.60 15.08
CA ASP A 45 -11.63 6.71 16.25
C ASP A 45 -11.87 5.23 15.87
N ARG A 46 -11.62 4.90 14.58
CA ARG A 46 -11.80 3.55 14.02
C ARG A 46 -10.68 2.58 14.41
N THR A 47 -9.55 3.09 14.87
CA THR A 47 -8.37 2.31 15.27
C THR A 47 -7.95 2.65 16.70
N ARG A 48 -6.99 1.89 17.24
CA ARG A 48 -6.42 2.16 18.56
C ARG A 48 -5.03 2.74 18.40
N HIS A 49 -4.71 3.75 19.20
CA HIS A 49 -3.42 4.45 19.15
C HIS A 49 -2.66 4.22 20.45
N LEU A 50 -1.40 3.80 20.37
CA LEU A 50 -0.52 3.66 21.52
C LEU A 50 0.61 4.69 21.40
N LEU A 51 0.70 5.58 22.39
CA LEU A 51 1.72 6.62 22.45
C LEU A 51 2.81 6.21 23.43
N ALA A 52 4.08 6.37 23.04
CA ALA A 52 5.21 6.38 23.96
C ALA A 52 5.57 7.82 24.29
N VAL A 53 5.42 8.20 25.56
CA VAL A 53 5.65 9.57 26.02
C VAL A 53 6.84 9.61 26.96
N GLU A 54 7.80 10.49 26.69
CA GLU A 54 8.97 10.73 27.53
C GLU A 54 9.06 12.24 27.82
N ASP A 55 9.01 12.62 29.10
CA ASP A 55 9.08 14.00 29.58
C ASP A 55 8.04 14.94 28.93
N GLY A 56 6.86 14.40 28.62
CA GLY A 56 5.75 15.13 28.01
C GLY A 56 5.74 15.11 26.47
N GLU A 57 6.80 14.58 25.85
CA GLU A 57 6.96 14.52 24.40
C GLU A 57 6.65 13.12 23.85
N ILE A 58 5.99 13.07 22.69
CA ILE A 58 5.72 11.80 22.00
C ILE A 58 7.00 11.36 21.28
N VAL A 59 7.57 10.24 21.72
CA VAL A 59 8.81 9.66 21.18
C VAL A 59 8.57 8.36 20.41
N GLY A 60 7.34 7.85 20.39
CA GLY A 60 6.95 6.68 19.62
C GLY A 60 5.44 6.59 19.47
N TYR A 61 5.02 5.95 18.38
CA TYR A 61 3.62 5.79 18.01
C TYR A 61 3.38 4.40 17.44
N LEU A 62 2.26 3.78 17.82
CA LEU A 62 1.77 2.56 17.22
C LEU A 62 0.27 2.73 16.90
N ASN A 63 -0.10 2.43 15.66
CA ASN A 63 -1.48 2.22 15.27
C ASN A 63 -1.82 0.73 15.37
N LEU A 64 -3.05 0.40 15.79
CA LEU A 64 -3.58 -0.95 15.79
C LEU A 64 -4.98 -0.96 15.17
N THR A 65 -5.09 -1.58 13.99
CA THR A 65 -6.37 -1.98 13.41
C THR A 65 -6.87 -3.27 14.08
N THR A 66 -8.15 -3.59 13.96
CA THR A 66 -8.75 -4.73 14.69
C THR A 66 -9.28 -5.85 13.79
N GLN A 67 -9.49 -5.61 12.49
CA GLN A 67 -10.10 -6.58 11.57
C GLN A 67 -9.51 -6.49 10.15
N PRO A 68 -8.47 -7.28 9.81
CA PRO A 68 -7.65 -8.08 10.73
C PRO A 68 -6.80 -7.19 11.63
N ALA A 69 -6.32 -7.73 12.75
CA ALA A 69 -5.46 -6.99 13.67
C ALA A 69 -4.05 -6.79 13.08
N MET A 70 -3.74 -5.57 12.69
CA MET A 70 -2.44 -5.16 12.17
C MET A 70 -1.93 -3.96 12.97
N ALA A 71 -0.67 -4.03 13.39
CA ALA A 71 0.01 -2.92 14.03
C ALA A 71 1.10 -2.34 13.13
N GLU A 72 1.20 -1.02 13.11
CA GLU A 72 2.30 -0.30 12.49
C GLU A 72 2.92 0.62 13.54
N LEU A 73 4.25 0.60 13.65
CA LEU A 73 4.97 1.19 14.77
C LEU A 73 6.18 2.00 14.31
N VAL A 74 6.34 3.16 14.93
CA VAL A 74 7.50 4.04 14.76
C VAL A 74 8.05 4.46 16.12
N VAL A 75 9.37 4.56 16.21
CA VAL A 75 10.07 5.22 17.33
C VAL A 75 10.95 6.31 16.75
N HIS A 76 10.86 7.50 17.34
CA HIS A 76 11.65 8.66 16.95
C HIS A 76 13.14 8.29 16.89
N PRO A 77 13.89 8.66 15.83
CA PRO A 77 15.28 8.22 15.65
C PRO A 77 16.19 8.44 16.86
N ALA A 78 16.06 9.60 17.52
CA ALA A 78 16.85 9.93 18.71
C ALA A 78 16.51 9.08 19.95
N ALA A 79 15.32 8.47 20.00
CA ALA A 79 14.83 7.64 21.10
C ALA A 79 15.05 6.12 20.87
N ARG A 80 15.62 5.73 19.73
CA ARG A 80 15.88 4.32 19.40
C ARG A 80 16.89 3.69 20.34
N ARG A 81 16.89 2.34 20.36
CA ARG A 81 17.81 1.50 21.15
C ARG A 81 17.68 1.66 22.68
N ARG A 82 16.59 2.26 23.15
CA ARG A 82 16.22 2.39 24.57
C ARG A 82 15.15 1.38 25.04
N GLY A 83 14.80 0.40 24.19
CA GLY A 83 13.78 -0.63 24.49
C GLY A 83 12.33 -0.24 24.18
N ILE A 84 12.06 1.03 23.86
CA ILE A 84 10.72 1.57 23.59
C ILE A 84 9.97 0.77 22.51
N GLY A 85 10.60 0.56 21.34
CA GLY A 85 9.98 -0.17 20.24
C GLY A 85 9.59 -1.60 20.61
N SER A 86 10.45 -2.32 21.33
CA SER A 86 10.15 -3.67 21.81
C SER A 86 9.02 -3.70 22.84
N GLN A 87 8.92 -2.67 23.69
CA GLN A 87 7.85 -2.57 24.67
C GLN A 87 6.51 -2.30 23.98
N MET A 88 6.47 -1.31 23.08
CA MET A 88 5.28 -0.97 22.31
C MET A 88 4.81 -2.14 21.43
N ALA A 89 5.72 -2.84 20.74
CA ALA A 89 5.39 -4.01 19.94
C ALA A 89 4.73 -5.11 20.78
N ARG A 90 5.29 -5.44 21.96
CA ARG A 90 4.67 -6.39 22.90
C ARG A 90 3.28 -5.94 23.35
N THR A 91 3.13 -4.64 23.67
CA THR A 91 1.85 -4.07 24.09
C THR A 91 0.81 -4.15 22.97
N GLY A 92 1.19 -3.82 21.73
CA GLY A 92 0.33 -3.91 20.55
C GLY A 92 -0.10 -5.35 20.24
N LEU A 93 0.85 -6.29 20.20
CA LEU A 93 0.56 -7.72 19.99
C LEU A 93 -0.37 -8.29 21.05
N THR A 94 -0.13 -7.96 22.33
CA THR A 94 -1.02 -8.38 23.43
C THR A 94 -2.42 -7.80 23.26
N ALA A 95 -2.52 -6.54 22.86
CA ALA A 95 -3.79 -5.83 22.72
C ALA A 95 -4.62 -6.28 21.51
N GLY A 96 -3.98 -6.69 20.41
CA GLY A 96 -4.66 -7.23 19.23
C GLY A 96 -5.01 -8.73 19.36
N GLY A 97 -4.33 -9.46 20.24
CA GLY A 97 -4.59 -10.88 20.50
C GLY A 97 -3.93 -11.82 19.49
N ALA A 98 -4.41 -13.06 19.49
CA ALA A 98 -3.86 -14.12 18.63
C ALA A 98 -4.02 -13.77 17.14
N GLY A 99 -2.95 -13.95 16.37
CA GLY A 99 -2.92 -13.62 14.95
C GLY A 99 -2.64 -12.15 14.61
N THR A 100 -2.43 -11.29 15.63
CA THR A 100 -1.97 -9.91 15.40
C THR A 100 -0.64 -9.90 14.69
N ARG A 101 -0.52 -9.06 13.67
CA ARG A 101 0.71 -8.85 12.91
C ARG A 101 1.28 -7.46 13.18
N ILE A 102 2.59 -7.31 13.01
CA ILE A 102 3.27 -6.01 12.95
C ILE A 102 3.85 -5.84 11.56
N TRP A 103 3.50 -4.76 10.88
CA TRP A 103 4.06 -4.41 9.58
C TRP A 103 5.41 -3.71 9.73
N ALA A 104 6.36 -4.06 8.87
CA ALA A 104 7.69 -3.46 8.79
C ALA A 104 7.96 -2.99 7.35
N HIS A 105 7.68 -1.72 7.08
CA HIS A 105 7.97 -1.10 5.79
C HIS A 105 9.47 -1.13 5.46
N GLY A 106 9.81 -1.58 4.26
CA GLY A 106 11.17 -1.84 3.79
C GLY A 106 11.93 -2.94 4.53
N ASN A 107 11.29 -3.60 5.51
CA ASN A 107 11.86 -4.64 6.37
C ASN A 107 13.27 -4.30 6.86
N LEU A 108 13.47 -3.07 7.34
CA LEU A 108 14.79 -2.51 7.65
C LEU A 108 15.52 -3.27 8.76
N ALA A 109 16.85 -3.17 8.80
CA ALA A 109 17.68 -3.89 9.77
C ALA A 109 17.25 -3.68 11.25
N PRO A 110 16.85 -2.48 11.71
CA PRO A 110 16.32 -2.30 13.06
C PRO A 110 15.00 -3.05 13.33
N ALA A 111 14.11 -3.12 12.33
CA ALA A 111 12.85 -3.86 12.45
C ALA A 111 13.12 -5.37 12.55
N ARG A 112 14.00 -5.91 11.68
CA ARG A 112 14.43 -7.33 11.75
C ARG A 112 15.05 -7.68 13.10
N ALA A 113 15.93 -6.82 13.61
CA ALA A 113 16.55 -7.02 14.91
C ALA A 113 15.54 -6.98 16.06
N THR A 114 14.54 -6.09 15.98
CA THR A 114 13.46 -6.00 16.97
C THR A 114 12.56 -7.24 16.90
N ALA A 115 12.17 -7.67 15.70
CA ALA A 115 11.38 -8.88 15.49
C ALA A 115 12.10 -10.12 16.05
N ALA A 116 13.39 -10.29 15.75
CA ALA A 116 14.19 -11.38 16.30
C ALA A 116 14.28 -11.35 17.83
N ALA A 117 14.46 -10.17 18.44
CA ALA A 117 14.47 -10.01 19.89
C ALA A 117 13.10 -10.28 20.56
N LEU A 118 12.03 -10.28 19.77
CA LEU A 118 10.67 -10.60 20.19
C LEU A 118 10.25 -12.02 19.75
N SER A 119 11.15 -12.81 19.14
CA SER A 119 10.85 -14.11 18.55
C SER A 119 9.70 -14.09 17.55
N LEU A 120 9.57 -13.01 16.79
CA LEU A 120 8.58 -12.89 15.72
C LEU A 120 9.14 -13.45 14.41
N VAL A 121 8.28 -14.07 13.63
CA VAL A 121 8.58 -14.64 12.32
C VAL A 121 7.85 -13.88 11.22
N VAL A 122 8.43 -13.86 10.02
CA VAL A 122 7.78 -13.28 8.83
C VAL A 122 6.66 -14.23 8.38
N VAL A 123 5.44 -13.71 8.25
CA VAL A 123 4.26 -14.47 7.82
C VAL A 123 3.63 -13.96 6.52
N ARG A 124 4.05 -12.79 6.03
CA ARG A 124 3.66 -12.21 4.74
C ARG A 124 4.78 -11.28 4.29
N GLU A 125 5.09 -11.30 3.00
CA GLU A 125 6.04 -10.37 2.36
C GLU A 125 5.35 -9.68 1.19
N LEU A 126 5.45 -8.36 1.16
CA LEU A 126 4.93 -7.52 0.08
C LEU A 126 6.11 -6.88 -0.64
N LEU A 127 6.30 -7.24 -1.90
CA LEU A 127 7.41 -6.73 -2.71
C LEU A 127 7.01 -5.36 -3.27
N GLN A 128 7.80 -4.34 -2.96
CA GLN A 128 7.77 -3.11 -3.73
C GLN A 128 8.70 -3.28 -4.93
N MET A 129 8.15 -3.23 -6.13
CA MET A 129 8.95 -3.27 -7.36
C MET A 129 8.96 -1.91 -8.04
N ARG A 130 10.07 -1.55 -8.69
CA ARG A 130 10.20 -0.30 -9.44
C ARG A 130 10.83 -0.49 -10.81
N ARG A 131 10.59 0.46 -11.71
CA ARG A 131 11.35 0.63 -12.96
C ARG A 131 11.33 2.09 -13.44
N PRO A 132 12.35 2.55 -14.18
CA PRO A 132 12.29 3.81 -14.91
C PRO A 132 11.16 3.81 -15.94
N LEU A 133 10.50 4.94 -16.16
CA LEU A 133 9.46 5.12 -17.18
C LEU A 133 10.02 5.38 -18.58
N THR A 134 11.34 5.30 -18.76
CA THR A 134 12.01 5.36 -20.06
C THR A 134 12.05 3.98 -20.74
N GLY A 135 12.14 3.98 -22.07
CA GLY A 135 12.31 2.75 -22.86
C GLY A 135 11.14 1.76 -22.77
N LEU A 136 9.91 2.26 -22.61
CA LEU A 136 8.72 1.42 -22.51
C LEU A 136 8.49 0.59 -23.80
N PRO A 137 8.15 -0.71 -23.68
CA PRO A 137 7.67 -1.48 -24.83
C PRO A 137 6.39 -0.88 -25.42
N PRO A 138 6.13 -1.01 -26.73
CA PRO A 138 4.86 -0.59 -27.31
C PRO A 138 3.70 -1.43 -26.75
N VAL A 139 2.53 -0.79 -26.62
CA VAL A 139 1.30 -1.49 -26.22
C VAL A 139 0.83 -2.36 -27.38
N THR A 140 0.55 -3.64 -27.10
CA THR A 140 -0.17 -4.53 -28.02
C THR A 140 -1.60 -4.69 -27.51
N ILE A 141 -2.58 -4.29 -28.31
CA ILE A 141 -4.00 -4.40 -27.98
C ILE A 141 -4.47 -5.82 -28.29
N PRO A 142 -4.97 -6.59 -27.31
CA PRO A 142 -5.54 -7.91 -27.57
C PRO A 142 -6.78 -7.82 -28.46
N GLU A 143 -7.00 -8.83 -29.29
CA GLU A 143 -8.15 -8.86 -30.21
C GLU A 143 -9.49 -8.85 -29.45
N GLY A 144 -10.45 -8.06 -29.97
CA GLY A 144 -11.80 -7.94 -29.43
C GLY A 144 -11.87 -7.21 -28.09
N VAL A 145 -10.91 -6.31 -27.82
CA VAL A 145 -10.82 -5.53 -26.60
C VAL A 145 -10.70 -4.05 -26.95
N ARG A 146 -11.58 -3.24 -26.35
CA ARG A 146 -11.50 -1.77 -26.37
C ARG A 146 -11.09 -1.25 -25.01
N PHE A 147 -10.20 -0.27 -25.03
CA PHE A 147 -9.78 0.45 -23.84
C PHE A 147 -10.47 1.81 -23.78
N ALA A 148 -10.84 2.24 -22.58
CA ALA A 148 -11.31 3.59 -22.29
C ALA A 148 -10.83 4.01 -20.90
N THR A 149 -10.91 5.30 -20.59
CA THR A 149 -10.73 5.78 -19.21
C THR A 149 -12.06 5.75 -18.48
N TYR A 150 -11.99 5.75 -17.15
CA TYR A 150 -13.14 5.87 -16.27
C TYR A 150 -13.95 7.13 -16.54
N SER A 151 -15.27 6.95 -16.65
CA SER A 151 -16.23 7.99 -17.03
C SER A 151 -16.97 8.61 -15.84
N GLY A 152 -16.86 8.01 -14.65
CA GLY A 152 -17.55 8.45 -13.45
C GLY A 152 -18.29 7.30 -12.75
N PRO A 153 -19.11 7.62 -11.74
CA PRO A 153 -19.75 6.61 -10.88
C PRO A 153 -20.61 5.56 -11.60
N ALA A 154 -20.98 5.78 -12.87
CA ALA A 154 -21.66 4.78 -13.68
C ALA A 154 -20.81 3.53 -13.94
N ASP A 155 -19.47 3.64 -13.89
CA ASP A 155 -18.55 2.51 -14.07
C ASP A 155 -18.32 1.72 -12.78
N ASP A 156 -18.74 2.24 -11.62
CA ASP A 156 -18.41 1.68 -10.29
C ASP A 156 -18.89 0.24 -10.12
N ALA A 157 -20.08 -0.08 -10.61
CA ALA A 157 -20.65 -1.41 -10.46
C ALA A 157 -19.79 -2.48 -11.14
N GLU A 158 -19.34 -2.22 -12.37
CA GLU A 158 -18.47 -3.14 -13.10
C GLU A 158 -17.05 -3.13 -12.54
N LEU A 159 -16.52 -1.97 -12.14
CA LEU A 159 -15.22 -1.85 -11.49
C LEU A 159 -15.17 -2.70 -10.22
N LEU A 160 -16.19 -2.60 -9.36
CA LEU A 160 -16.33 -3.38 -8.14
C LEU A 160 -16.50 -4.87 -8.43
N ARG A 161 -17.31 -5.25 -9.43
CA ARG A 161 -17.47 -6.65 -9.82
C ARG A 161 -16.14 -7.27 -10.22
N VAL A 162 -15.39 -6.61 -11.09
CA VAL A 162 -14.08 -7.10 -11.56
C VAL A 162 -13.04 -7.07 -10.45
N ASN A 163 -13.00 -6.03 -9.62
CA ASN A 163 -12.12 -5.96 -8.45
C ASN A 163 -12.35 -7.14 -7.51
N ASN A 164 -13.60 -7.33 -7.07
CA ASN A 164 -13.93 -8.34 -6.09
C ASN A 164 -13.76 -9.76 -6.64
N ALA A 165 -13.88 -9.96 -7.96
CA ALA A 165 -13.57 -11.23 -8.60
C ALA A 165 -12.06 -11.47 -8.74
N ALA A 166 -11.28 -10.46 -9.14
CA ALA A 166 -9.83 -10.59 -9.32
C ALA A 166 -9.07 -10.76 -7.99
N PHE A 167 -9.63 -10.22 -6.91
CA PHE A 167 -9.04 -10.16 -5.58
C PHE A 167 -9.87 -10.90 -4.51
N ASP A 168 -10.66 -11.90 -4.88
CA ASP A 168 -11.55 -12.63 -3.96
C ASP A 168 -10.82 -13.22 -2.72
N TRP A 169 -9.53 -13.53 -2.88
CA TRP A 169 -8.63 -14.08 -1.90
C TRP A 169 -7.85 -13.01 -1.10
N HIS A 170 -7.84 -11.75 -1.56
CA HIS A 170 -6.97 -10.71 -1.02
C HIS A 170 -7.58 -10.05 0.22
N PRO A 171 -6.87 -10.00 1.36
CA PRO A 171 -7.43 -9.51 2.62
C PRO A 171 -7.83 -8.03 2.61
N GLU A 172 -7.16 -7.21 1.80
CA GLU A 172 -7.33 -5.74 1.80
C GLU A 172 -7.93 -5.18 0.49
N GLN A 173 -7.96 -6.00 -0.57
CA GLN A 173 -8.35 -5.57 -1.91
C GLN A 173 -9.64 -6.27 -2.37
N GLY A 174 -9.92 -7.46 -1.84
CA GLY A 174 -11.21 -8.13 -2.01
C GLY A 174 -12.30 -7.46 -1.18
N GLY A 175 -13.55 -7.68 -1.58
CA GLY A 175 -14.72 -7.26 -0.81
C GLY A 175 -14.95 -5.74 -0.76
N TRP A 176 -14.35 -4.98 -1.67
CA TRP A 176 -14.61 -3.54 -1.77
C TRP A 176 -16.08 -3.26 -2.03
N THR A 177 -16.52 -2.13 -1.51
CA THR A 177 -17.86 -1.57 -1.63
C THR A 177 -17.81 -0.23 -2.36
N GLU A 178 -18.98 0.33 -2.68
CA GLU A 178 -19.07 1.69 -3.25
C GLU A 178 -18.40 2.74 -2.34
N SER A 179 -18.41 2.53 -1.02
CA SER A 179 -17.75 3.43 -0.06
C SER A 179 -16.24 3.45 -0.24
N ASP A 180 -15.61 2.29 -0.51
CA ASP A 180 -14.17 2.17 -0.69
C ASP A 180 -13.69 2.90 -1.95
N VAL A 181 -14.49 2.85 -3.01
CA VAL A 181 -14.22 3.58 -4.26
C VAL A 181 -14.48 5.08 -4.04
N ALA A 182 -15.56 5.46 -3.36
CA ALA A 182 -15.88 6.84 -3.07
C ALA A 182 -14.80 7.53 -2.21
N GLU A 183 -14.27 6.85 -1.20
CA GLU A 183 -13.16 7.35 -0.37
C GLU A 183 -11.92 7.64 -1.23
N ARG A 184 -11.55 6.71 -2.13
CA ARG A 184 -10.40 6.88 -3.03
C ARG A 184 -10.61 7.97 -4.08
N ARG A 185 -11.84 8.15 -4.57
CA ARG A 185 -12.16 9.26 -5.48
C ARG A 185 -12.10 10.64 -4.83
N ALA A 186 -12.27 10.70 -3.51
CA ALA A 186 -12.20 11.95 -2.76
C ALA A 186 -10.75 12.37 -2.44
N GLU A 187 -9.78 11.50 -2.69
CA GLU A 187 -8.37 11.79 -2.47
C GLU A 187 -7.82 12.79 -3.50
N PRO A 188 -6.91 13.70 -3.12
CA PRO A 188 -6.39 14.75 -4.00
C PRO A 188 -5.57 14.21 -5.18
N TRP A 189 -5.10 12.97 -5.10
CA TRP A 189 -4.36 12.31 -6.17
C TRP A 189 -5.26 11.66 -7.22
N PHE A 190 -6.57 11.55 -6.98
CA PHE A 190 -7.48 10.88 -7.90
C PHE A 190 -7.56 11.62 -9.24
N ASP A 191 -7.27 10.90 -10.33
CA ASP A 191 -7.43 11.37 -11.70
C ASP A 191 -8.22 10.31 -12.51
N PRO A 192 -9.43 10.63 -13.00
CA PRO A 192 -10.20 9.69 -13.83
C PRO A 192 -9.49 9.32 -15.14
N ALA A 193 -8.62 10.18 -15.66
CA ALA A 193 -7.81 9.89 -16.84
C ALA A 193 -6.69 8.87 -16.55
N GLY A 194 -6.35 8.67 -15.26
CA GLY A 194 -5.40 7.67 -14.79
C GLY A 194 -6.01 6.31 -14.44
N LEU A 195 -7.32 6.12 -14.65
CA LEU A 195 -8.02 4.85 -14.43
C LEU A 195 -8.47 4.27 -15.78
N PHE A 196 -7.77 3.23 -16.23
CA PHE A 196 -7.99 2.57 -17.51
C PHE A 196 -8.88 1.34 -17.35
N LEU A 197 -9.84 1.19 -18.25
CA LEU A 197 -10.84 0.13 -18.29
C LEU A 197 -10.73 -0.65 -19.61
N ALA A 198 -10.67 -1.98 -19.54
CA ALA A 198 -10.66 -2.87 -20.69
C ALA A 198 -12.03 -3.52 -20.85
N PHE A 199 -12.68 -3.33 -22.00
CA PHE A 199 -14.01 -3.86 -22.30
C PHE A 199 -13.95 -4.89 -23.42
N ASP A 200 -14.80 -5.91 -23.35
CA ASP A 200 -15.04 -6.82 -24.47
C ASP A 200 -15.84 -6.10 -25.56
N ASP A 201 -15.34 -6.08 -26.79
CA ASP A 201 -15.95 -5.33 -27.90
C ASP A 201 -17.33 -5.84 -28.29
N ARG A 202 -17.63 -7.11 -28.04
CA ARG A 202 -18.87 -7.74 -28.48
C ARG A 202 -19.97 -7.62 -27.43
N THR A 203 -19.60 -7.76 -26.16
CA THR A 203 -20.55 -7.82 -25.04
C THR A 203 -20.62 -6.52 -24.25
N GLY A 204 -19.60 -5.66 -24.34
CA GLY A 204 -19.47 -4.46 -23.53
C GLY A 204 -19.11 -4.72 -22.06
N ALA A 205 -18.86 -5.97 -21.67
CA ALA A 205 -18.51 -6.33 -20.29
C ALA A 205 -17.10 -5.81 -19.93
N LEU A 206 -16.91 -5.37 -18.68
CA LEU A 206 -15.59 -5.02 -18.18
C LEU A 206 -14.78 -6.29 -17.95
N LEU A 207 -13.59 -6.35 -18.55
CA LEU A 207 -12.66 -7.47 -18.49
C LEU A 207 -11.51 -7.25 -17.50
N GLY A 208 -11.19 -6.00 -17.20
CA GLY A 208 -10.07 -5.62 -16.36
C GLY A 208 -9.90 -4.12 -16.27
N PHE A 209 -9.08 -3.68 -15.32
CA PHE A 209 -8.76 -2.28 -15.14
C PHE A 209 -7.33 -2.10 -14.64
N HIS A 210 -6.81 -0.89 -14.83
CA HIS A 210 -5.57 -0.42 -14.23
C HIS A 210 -5.77 0.99 -13.72
N TRP A 211 -5.74 1.13 -12.40
CA TRP A 211 -5.74 2.41 -11.70
C TRP A 211 -4.30 2.84 -11.45
N THR A 212 -3.92 3.99 -11.98
CA THR A 212 -2.62 4.62 -11.72
C THR A 212 -2.74 5.68 -10.63
N LYS A 213 -1.66 5.92 -9.88
CA LYS A 213 -1.54 7.02 -8.91
C LYS A 213 -0.25 7.77 -9.20
N ILE A 214 -0.29 9.10 -9.05
CA ILE A 214 0.90 9.95 -9.08
C ILE A 214 1.16 10.43 -7.66
N HIS A 215 2.35 10.17 -7.13
CA HIS A 215 2.76 10.60 -5.79
C HIS A 215 3.34 12.01 -5.83
N ASP A 216 4.25 12.25 -6.78
CA ASP A 216 4.98 13.50 -6.94
C ASP A 216 5.45 13.69 -8.39
N ALA A 217 6.34 14.65 -8.62
CA ALA A 217 6.85 15.01 -9.95
C ALA A 217 7.69 13.89 -10.60
N ASP A 218 8.22 12.94 -9.84
CA ASP A 218 9.14 11.91 -10.31
C ASP A 218 8.57 10.49 -10.17
N LEU A 219 7.51 10.28 -9.38
CA LEU A 219 7.02 8.96 -9.00
C LEU A 219 5.53 8.72 -9.32
N GLY A 220 5.29 7.73 -10.18
CA GLY A 220 3.99 7.12 -10.41
C GLY A 220 3.87 5.73 -9.77
N GLU A 221 2.66 5.19 -9.73
CA GLU A 221 2.34 3.89 -9.16
C GLU A 221 1.32 3.13 -10.01
N VAL A 222 1.55 1.83 -10.20
CA VAL A 222 0.51 0.86 -10.56
C VAL A 222 -0.30 0.59 -9.29
N TYR A 223 -1.31 1.43 -9.02
CA TYR A 223 -2.02 1.44 -7.75
C TYR A 223 -2.90 0.19 -7.60
N VAL A 224 -3.71 -0.12 -8.61
CA VAL A 224 -4.45 -1.38 -8.68
C VAL A 224 -4.50 -1.86 -10.12
N VAL A 225 -4.18 -3.13 -10.35
CA VAL A 225 -4.41 -3.79 -11.64
C VAL A 225 -5.16 -5.10 -11.42
N GLY A 226 -6.36 -5.19 -12.00
CA GLY A 226 -7.24 -6.34 -11.86
C GLY A 226 -7.71 -6.84 -13.21
N VAL A 227 -7.73 -8.15 -13.41
CA VAL A 227 -8.32 -8.79 -14.60
C VAL A 227 -9.33 -9.82 -14.11
N ASP A 228 -10.54 -9.74 -14.64
CA ASP A 228 -11.61 -10.70 -14.37
C ASP A 228 -11.07 -12.13 -14.60
N PRO A 229 -11.17 -13.05 -13.63
CA PRO A 229 -10.75 -14.44 -13.79
C PRO A 229 -11.25 -15.11 -15.08
N ALA A 230 -12.46 -14.78 -15.55
CA ALA A 230 -13.03 -15.30 -16.78
C ALA A 230 -12.33 -14.78 -18.07
N ALA A 231 -11.54 -13.71 -17.95
CA ALA A 231 -10.83 -13.06 -19.04
C ALA A 231 -9.29 -13.24 -18.96
N GLN A 232 -8.78 -13.92 -17.94
CA GLN A 232 -7.35 -14.18 -17.78
C GLN A 232 -6.77 -15.04 -18.91
N GLY A 233 -5.44 -15.01 -19.06
CA GLY A 233 -4.74 -15.74 -20.13
C GLY A 233 -4.78 -15.08 -21.52
N ARG A 234 -5.51 -13.97 -21.68
CA ARG A 234 -5.65 -13.21 -22.94
C ARG A 234 -4.60 -12.10 -23.13
N GLY A 235 -3.61 -11.99 -22.24
CA GLY A 235 -2.63 -10.90 -22.26
C GLY A 235 -3.13 -9.54 -21.75
N LEU A 236 -4.35 -9.46 -21.21
CA LEU A 236 -4.97 -8.23 -20.72
C LEU A 236 -4.16 -7.52 -19.63
N GLY A 237 -3.63 -8.27 -18.66
CA GLY A 237 -2.86 -7.68 -17.56
C GLY A 237 -1.63 -6.92 -18.07
N GLY A 238 -0.86 -7.53 -18.98
CA GLY A 238 0.30 -6.87 -19.59
C GLY A 238 -0.08 -5.64 -20.42
N ALA A 239 -1.17 -5.71 -21.18
CA ALA A 239 -1.67 -4.58 -21.96
C ALA A 239 -2.14 -3.42 -21.07
N LEU A 240 -2.96 -3.70 -20.05
CA LEU A 240 -3.42 -2.74 -19.05
C LEU A 240 -2.25 -2.07 -18.32
N THR A 241 -1.28 -2.86 -17.84
CA THR A 241 -0.09 -2.31 -17.19
C THR A 241 0.65 -1.39 -18.15
N LEU A 242 0.97 -1.81 -19.37
CA LEU A 242 1.69 -0.97 -20.34
C LEU A 242 0.94 0.33 -20.67
N ILE A 243 -0.39 0.30 -20.84
CA ILE A 243 -1.18 1.51 -21.08
C ILE A 243 -0.99 2.52 -19.94
N GLY A 244 -1.13 2.08 -18.69
CA GLY A 244 -0.92 2.96 -17.54
C GLY A 244 0.54 3.40 -17.39
N LEU A 245 1.52 2.58 -17.77
CA LEU A 245 2.92 3.00 -17.79
C LEU A 245 3.18 4.11 -18.81
N HIS A 246 2.64 4.00 -20.03
CA HIS A 246 2.75 5.05 -21.04
C HIS A 246 2.06 6.34 -20.59
N HIS A 247 0.89 6.23 -19.95
CA HIS A 247 0.23 7.37 -19.33
C HIS A 247 1.10 8.05 -18.26
N LEU A 248 1.65 7.28 -17.32
CA LEU A 248 2.53 7.83 -16.29
C LEU A 248 3.80 8.47 -16.89
N ALA A 249 4.39 7.86 -17.92
CA ALA A 249 5.54 8.42 -18.62
C ALA A 249 5.22 9.78 -19.27
N GLU A 250 4.03 9.94 -19.85
CA GLU A 250 3.56 11.21 -20.39
C GLU A 250 3.35 12.24 -19.27
N ARG A 251 2.64 11.85 -18.19
CA ARG A 251 2.31 12.74 -17.08
C ARG A 251 3.54 13.22 -16.30
N LEU A 252 4.60 12.42 -16.27
CA LEU A 252 5.86 12.70 -15.58
C LEU A 252 6.99 13.10 -16.54
N SER A 253 6.65 13.57 -17.74
CA SER A 253 7.64 13.89 -18.79
C SER A 253 8.60 15.03 -18.45
N ASP A 254 8.23 15.91 -17.51
CA ASP A 254 9.11 16.98 -17.01
C ASP A 254 10.18 16.47 -16.02
N SER A 255 10.04 15.23 -15.52
CA SER A 255 11.04 14.60 -14.65
C SER A 255 12.27 14.19 -15.43
N SER A 256 13.44 14.36 -14.82
CA SER A 256 14.69 13.80 -15.35
C SER A 256 14.87 12.31 -15.06
N GLN A 257 14.13 11.76 -14.08
CA GLN A 257 14.20 10.35 -13.65
C GLN A 257 12.81 9.78 -13.32
N PRO A 258 11.83 9.85 -14.25
CA PRO A 258 10.48 9.40 -13.97
C PRO A 258 10.51 7.90 -13.68
N THR A 259 9.91 7.51 -12.56
CA THR A 259 9.92 6.15 -12.04
C THR A 259 8.48 5.71 -11.75
N VAL A 260 8.21 4.41 -11.94
CA VAL A 260 6.97 3.79 -11.50
C VAL A 260 7.27 2.76 -10.42
N MET A 261 6.41 2.70 -9.40
CA MET A 261 6.40 1.64 -8.40
C MET A 261 5.12 0.79 -8.44
N LEU A 262 5.17 -0.36 -7.79
CA LEU A 262 4.02 -1.19 -7.50
C LEU A 262 4.27 -2.01 -6.24
N TYR A 263 3.20 -2.51 -5.64
CA TYR A 263 3.26 -3.52 -4.58
C TYR A 263 2.64 -4.83 -5.07
N VAL A 264 3.25 -5.96 -4.71
CA VAL A 264 2.76 -7.30 -5.08
C VAL A 264 3.13 -8.30 -4.00
N GLU A 265 2.19 -9.19 -3.63
CA GLU A 265 2.47 -10.30 -2.71
C GLU A 265 3.62 -11.16 -3.23
N ALA A 266 4.59 -11.48 -2.38
CA ALA A 266 5.78 -12.24 -2.77
C ALA A 266 5.44 -13.65 -3.29
N ASP A 267 4.35 -14.26 -2.80
CA ASP A 267 3.88 -15.57 -3.23
C ASP A 267 3.05 -15.54 -4.52
N ASN A 268 2.63 -14.35 -4.99
CA ASN A 268 1.97 -14.17 -6.29
C ASN A 268 2.97 -14.22 -7.44
N SER A 269 3.53 -15.41 -7.65
CA SER A 269 4.55 -15.71 -8.66
C SER A 269 4.12 -15.33 -10.09
N ALA A 270 2.82 -15.35 -10.39
CA ALA A 270 2.30 -14.98 -11.71
C ALA A 270 2.38 -13.46 -11.95
N ALA A 271 1.94 -12.66 -10.98
CA ALA A 271 2.05 -11.20 -11.06
C ALA A 271 3.53 -10.76 -11.04
N VAL A 272 4.34 -11.31 -10.13
CA VAL A 272 5.79 -11.02 -10.05
C VAL A 272 6.48 -11.28 -11.39
N LYS A 273 6.25 -12.44 -12.03
CA LYS A 273 6.81 -12.74 -13.36
C LYS A 273 6.32 -11.79 -14.44
N THR A 274 5.07 -11.31 -14.35
CA THR A 274 4.52 -10.34 -15.30
C THR A 274 5.26 -9.01 -15.19
N TYR A 275 5.46 -8.51 -13.98
CA TYR A 275 6.20 -7.27 -13.74
C TYR A 275 7.69 -7.38 -14.10
N GLN A 276 8.34 -8.49 -13.77
CA GLN A 276 9.73 -8.74 -14.17
C GLN A 276 9.90 -8.71 -15.70
N ARG A 277 8.97 -9.30 -16.47
CA ARG A 277 9.00 -9.23 -17.94
C ARG A 277 8.80 -7.81 -18.48
N LEU A 278 8.13 -6.95 -17.73
CA LEU A 278 7.97 -5.53 -18.03
C LEU A 278 9.16 -4.68 -17.54
N GLY A 279 10.20 -5.32 -17.00
CA GLY A 279 11.44 -4.66 -16.55
C GLY A 279 11.37 -4.07 -15.15
N PHE A 280 10.39 -4.48 -14.33
CA PHE A 280 10.38 -4.14 -12.90
C PHE A 280 11.41 -4.98 -12.13
N GLU A 281 12.10 -4.34 -11.20
CA GLU A 281 13.02 -4.96 -10.27
C GLU A 281 12.52 -4.78 -8.83
N ILE A 282 12.86 -5.71 -7.94
CA ILE A 282 12.54 -5.59 -6.51
C ILE A 282 13.35 -4.42 -5.94
N PHE A 283 12.66 -3.42 -5.43
CA PHE A 283 13.26 -2.24 -4.79
C PHE A 283 13.33 -2.39 -3.28
N ALA A 284 12.23 -2.86 -2.66
CA ALA A 284 12.14 -3.09 -1.23
C ALA A 284 11.18 -4.26 -0.93
N VAL A 285 11.29 -4.81 0.28
CA VAL A 285 10.38 -5.83 0.79
C VAL A 285 9.78 -5.32 2.07
N ASP A 286 8.47 -5.18 2.10
CA ASP A 286 7.71 -4.99 3.32
C ASP A 286 7.41 -6.36 3.94
N ALA A 287 7.44 -6.46 5.26
CA ALA A 287 7.21 -7.72 5.95
C ALA A 287 6.16 -7.58 7.06
N ALA A 288 5.23 -8.53 7.12
CA ALA A 288 4.38 -8.71 8.29
C ALA A 288 5.01 -9.75 9.23
N TYR A 289 5.25 -9.34 10.46
CA TYR A 289 5.75 -10.20 11.53
C TYR A 289 4.62 -10.66 12.44
N ALA A 290 4.63 -11.91 12.88
CA ALA A 290 3.72 -12.44 13.89
C ALA A 290 4.47 -13.32 14.90
N ALA A 291 3.84 -13.62 16.03
CA ALA A 291 4.34 -14.67 16.92
C ALA A 291 4.33 -16.02 16.18
N ASP A 292 5.36 -16.83 16.41
CA ASP A 292 5.40 -18.21 15.95
C ASP A 292 4.25 -19.00 16.61
N GLN A 293 3.47 -19.74 15.80
CA GLN A 293 2.27 -20.45 16.26
C GLN A 293 2.60 -21.77 16.95
#